data_AF-A0A7X0J4W2-F1
#
_entry.id   AF-A0A7X0J4W2-F1
#
_cell.length_a   1.000
_cell.length_b   1.000
_cell.length_c   1.000
_cell.angle_alpha   90.00
_cell.angle_beta   90.00
_cell.angle_gamma   90.00
#
_symmetry.space_group_name_H-M   'P 1'
#
loop_
_entity.id
_entity.type
_entity.pdbx_description
1 polymer ?
#
loop_
_entity_poly.entity_id
_entity_poly.type
_entity_poly.pdbx_seq_one_letter_code
_entity_poly.pdbx_strand_id
1 'polypeptide(L)'
;MLLFILCRPGLAQYVIKEADARYELLDYRKAIDLYEQAYKKKASLHAVERLAECNTRIEDYKQAESWYAIAVIMPDAAISDHLNYAKALQNNAKYSEAKAEYLKYAYSQEV
;
A
#
# COMPACT_ATOMS: atom_id res chain seq x y z
N MET A 1 22.24 -34.36 4.98
CA MET A 1 20.78 -34.40 5.23
C MET A 1 20.25 -32.97 5.09
N LEU A 2 19.67 -32.64 3.94
CA LEU A 2 19.09 -31.31 3.71
C LEU A 2 17.85 -31.15 4.61
N LEU A 3 17.95 -30.33 5.64
CA LEU A 3 16.82 -29.96 6.49
C LEU A 3 16.07 -28.82 5.78
N PHE A 4 15.04 -29.17 5.00
CA PHE A 4 14.07 -28.20 4.50
C PHE A 4 13.36 -27.57 5.70
N ILE A 5 13.66 -26.30 5.96
CA ILE A 5 12.94 -25.47 6.92
C ILE A 5 11.51 -25.30 6.36
N LEU A 6 10.56 -26.04 6.91
CA LEU A 6 9.13 -25.82 6.76
C LEU A 6 8.76 -24.52 7.47
N CYS A 7 9.02 -23.38 6.83
CA CYS A 7 8.40 -22.12 7.20
C CYS A 7 6.90 -22.27 6.90
N ARG A 8 6.08 -22.57 7.93
CA ARG A 8 4.63 -22.74 7.80
C ARG A 8 4.00 -21.41 7.35
N PRO A 9 3.59 -21.24 6.07
CA PRO A 9 3.08 -19.96 5.57
C PRO A 9 1.60 -19.72 5.90
N GLY A 10 0.96 -20.56 6.72
CA GLY A 10 -0.50 -20.63 6.82
C GLY A 10 -1.18 -19.42 7.46
N LEU A 11 -0.60 -18.82 8.50
CA LEU A 11 -1.29 -17.79 9.29
C LEU A 11 -1.24 -16.39 8.68
N ALA A 12 -0.11 -15.99 8.09
CA ALA A 12 -0.01 -14.70 7.40
C ALA A 12 -0.86 -14.68 6.11
N GLN A 13 -0.82 -15.80 5.36
CA GLN A 13 -1.64 -15.98 4.16
C GLN A 13 -3.14 -15.98 4.47
N TYR A 14 -3.55 -16.41 5.66
CA TYR A 14 -4.95 -16.34 6.08
C TYR A 14 -5.40 -14.90 6.38
N VAL A 15 -4.59 -14.14 7.13
CA VAL A 15 -4.93 -12.76 7.52
C VAL A 15 -5.04 -11.84 6.30
N ILE A 16 -4.12 -11.95 5.33
CA ILE A 16 -4.17 -11.10 4.13
C ILE A 16 -5.40 -11.40 3.26
N LYS A 17 -5.82 -12.66 3.16
CA LYS A 17 -7.03 -13.04 2.43
C LYS A 17 -8.31 -12.52 3.09
N GLU A 18 -8.38 -12.55 4.42
CA GLU A 18 -9.50 -11.92 5.14
C GLU A 18 -9.48 -10.40 4.95
N ALA A 19 -8.29 -9.77 4.92
CA ALA A 19 -8.17 -8.33 4.62
C ALA A 19 -8.68 -8.00 3.22
N ASP A 20 -8.30 -8.80 2.21
CA ASP A 20 -8.82 -8.69 0.84
C ASP A 20 -10.34 -8.83 0.81
N ALA A 21 -10.91 -9.82 1.50
CA ALA A 21 -12.35 -10.00 1.57
C ALA A 21 -13.08 -8.79 2.18
N ARG A 22 -12.51 -8.16 3.22
CA ARG A 22 -13.06 -6.93 3.81
C ARG A 22 -12.96 -5.74 2.87
N TYR A 23 -11.85 -5.64 2.14
CA TYR A 23 -11.67 -4.61 1.12
C TYR A 23 -12.73 -4.69 0.02
N GLU A 24 -12.98 -5.89 -0.52
CA GLU A 24 -14.00 -6.10 -1.55
C GLU A 24 -15.42 -5.82 -1.04
N LEU A 25 -15.67 -6.01 0.26
CA LEU A 25 -16.92 -5.62 0.93
C LEU A 25 -16.99 -4.13 1.28
N LEU A 26 -16.00 -3.32 0.88
CA LEU A 26 -15.87 -1.89 1.18
C LEU A 26 -15.78 -1.59 2.68
N ASP A 27 -15.51 -2.59 3.52
CA ASP A 27 -15.25 -2.44 4.95
C ASP A 27 -13.78 -2.03 5.17
N TYR A 28 -13.45 -0.83 4.69
CA TYR A 28 -12.08 -0.34 4.64
C TYR A 28 -11.45 -0.20 6.02
N ARG A 29 -12.23 0.13 7.05
CA ARG A 29 -11.72 0.21 8.43
C ARG A 29 -11.26 -1.16 8.91
N LYS A 30 -12.07 -2.20 8.69
CA LYS A 30 -11.67 -3.56 9.07
C LYS A 30 -10.53 -4.08 8.21
N ALA A 31 -10.53 -3.74 6.93
CA ALA A 31 -9.45 -4.10 6.01
C ALA A 31 -8.10 -3.50 6.48
N ILE A 32 -8.08 -2.22 6.89
CA ILE A 32 -6.87 -1.57 7.44
C ILE A 32 -6.31 -2.37 8.63
N ASP A 33 -7.14 -2.68 9.63
CA ASP A 33 -6.69 -3.43 10.81
C ASP A 33 -6.02 -4.77 10.44
N LEU A 34 -6.56 -5.46 9.43
CA LEU A 34 -6.07 -6.77 8.99
C LEU A 34 -4.83 -6.66 8.10
N TYR A 35 -4.79 -5.68 7.19
CA TYR A 35 -3.60 -5.44 6.38
C TYR A 35 -2.42 -4.97 7.22
N GLU A 36 -2.62 -4.16 8.27
CA GLU A 36 -1.55 -3.80 9.20
C GLU A 36 -0.98 -5.04 9.91
N GLN A 37 -1.86 -5.96 10.33
CA GLN A 37 -1.43 -7.23 10.92
C GLN A 37 -0.69 -8.11 9.91
N ALA A 38 -1.15 -8.15 8.65
CA ALA A 38 -0.47 -8.88 7.58
C ALA A 38 0.92 -8.29 7.32
N TYR A 39 1.02 -6.96 7.18
CA TYR A 39 2.27 -6.23 6.96
C TYR A 39 3.27 -6.45 8.10
N LYS A 40 2.83 -6.37 9.36
CA LYS A 40 3.67 -6.64 10.55
C LYS A 40 4.24 -8.06 10.55
N LYS A 41 3.51 -9.05 10.03
CA LYS A 41 3.98 -10.44 9.93
C LYS A 41 4.90 -10.65 8.75
N LYS A 42 4.57 -10.07 7.60
CA LYS A 42 5.36 -10.11 6.38
C LYS A 42 5.03 -8.89 5.53
N ALA A 43 5.99 -7.97 5.43
CA ALA A 43 5.87 -6.84 4.52
C ALA A 43 5.70 -7.33 3.07
N SER A 44 4.71 -6.80 2.38
CA SER A 44 4.46 -7.05 0.96
C SER A 44 3.92 -5.77 0.32
N LEU A 45 4.23 -5.57 -0.96
CA LEU A 45 3.75 -4.42 -1.73
C LEU A 45 2.21 -4.39 -1.71
N HIS A 46 1.56 -5.51 -1.99
CA HIS A 46 0.10 -5.66 -1.94
C HIS A 46 -0.52 -5.15 -0.63
N ALA A 47 0.05 -5.49 0.54
CA ALA A 47 -0.48 -5.01 1.81
C ALA A 47 -0.32 -3.50 1.97
N VAL A 48 0.80 -2.93 1.51
CA VAL A 48 1.08 -1.49 1.57
C VAL A 48 0.18 -0.70 0.63
N GLU A 49 0.03 -1.12 -0.62
CA GLU A 49 -0.87 -0.50 -1.59
C GLU A 49 -2.31 -0.50 -1.07
N ARG A 50 -2.79 -1.66 -0.57
CA ARG A 50 -4.14 -1.77 -0.01
C ARG A 50 -4.33 -0.92 1.24
N LEU A 51 -3.33 -0.81 2.12
CA LEU A 51 -3.38 0.12 3.26
C LEU A 51 -3.51 1.56 2.77
N ALA A 52 -2.72 1.97 1.79
CA ALA A 52 -2.77 3.32 1.25
C ALA A 52 -4.13 3.63 0.60
N GLU A 53 -4.66 2.70 -0.19
CA GLU A 53 -5.98 2.79 -0.82
C GLU A 53 -7.10 2.87 0.21
N CYS A 54 -7.13 1.97 1.20
CA CYS A 54 -8.17 1.98 2.23
C CYS A 54 -8.19 3.31 2.99
N ASN A 55 -7.00 3.81 3.38
CA ASN A 55 -6.89 5.09 4.08
C ASN A 55 -7.37 6.26 3.19
N THR A 56 -7.09 6.21 1.88
CA THR A 56 -7.64 7.17 0.91
C THR A 56 -9.17 7.12 0.85
N ARG A 57 -9.75 5.91 0.87
CA ARG A 57 -11.21 5.70 0.79
C ARG A 57 -11.97 6.22 1.99
N ILE A 58 -11.34 6.27 3.16
CA ILE A 58 -11.91 6.84 4.38
C ILE A 58 -11.45 8.27 4.66
N GLU A 59 -10.80 8.90 3.67
CA GLU A 59 -10.29 10.27 3.73
C GLU A 59 -9.21 10.51 4.81
N ASP A 60 -8.56 9.45 5.30
CA ASP A 60 -7.37 9.56 6.15
C ASP A 60 -6.13 9.76 5.27
N TYR A 61 -6.02 10.95 4.69
CA TYR A 61 -4.93 11.27 3.77
C TYR A 61 -3.57 11.32 4.46
N LYS A 62 -3.52 11.50 5.78
CA LYS A 62 -2.26 11.44 6.54
C LYS A 62 -1.69 10.03 6.54
N GLN A 63 -2.52 9.03 6.82
CA GLN A 63 -2.12 7.64 6.75
C GLN A 63 -1.92 7.18 5.30
N ALA A 64 -2.77 7.62 4.37
CA ALA A 64 -2.62 7.31 2.96
C ALA A 64 -1.26 7.78 2.42
N GLU A 65 -0.87 9.02 2.71
CA GLU A 65 0.44 9.57 2.36
C GLU A 65 1.58 8.69 2.91
N SER A 66 1.49 8.32 4.19
CA SER A 66 2.52 7.52 4.86
C SER A 66 2.69 6.14 4.20
N TRP A 67 1.60 5.49 3.83
CA TRP A 67 1.65 4.18 3.15
C TRP A 67 2.09 4.28 1.69
N TYR A 68 1.63 5.29 0.95
CA TYR A 68 2.10 5.50 -0.43
C TYR A 68 3.58 5.85 -0.50
N ALA A 69 4.12 6.59 0.48
CA ALA A 69 5.55 6.86 0.57
C ALA A 69 6.38 5.57 0.70
N ILE A 70 5.82 4.53 1.33
CA ILE A 70 6.43 3.19 1.40
C ILE A 70 6.23 2.47 0.07
N ALA A 71 5.02 2.49 -0.52
CA ALA A 71 4.72 1.80 -1.77
C ALA A 71 5.70 2.15 -2.89
N VAL A 72 5.91 3.45 -3.14
CA VAL A 72 6.72 3.95 -4.27
C VAL A 72 8.21 3.60 -4.20
N ILE A 73 8.70 3.08 -3.06
CA ILE A 73 10.10 2.65 -2.91
C ILE A 73 10.25 1.12 -2.81
N MET A 74 9.14 0.37 -2.82
CA MET A 74 9.18 -1.08 -2.76
C MET A 74 9.51 -1.69 -4.13
N PRO A 75 10.13 -2.89 -4.16
CA PRO A 75 10.27 -3.65 -5.39
C PRO A 75 8.90 -3.90 -6.03
N ASP A 76 8.86 -3.86 -7.36
CA ASP A 76 7.67 -4.11 -8.18
C ASP A 76 6.55 -3.06 -8.07
N ALA A 77 6.80 -1.93 -7.39
CA ALA A 77 5.86 -0.82 -7.30
C ALA A 77 5.45 -0.33 -8.69
N ALA A 78 4.15 -0.13 -8.87
CA ALA A 78 3.62 0.33 -10.13
C ALA A 78 3.87 1.84 -10.27
N ILE A 79 4.05 2.30 -11.51
CA ILE A 79 4.13 3.74 -11.79
C ILE A 79 2.89 4.49 -11.27
N SER A 80 1.72 3.85 -11.25
CA SER A 80 0.49 4.41 -10.67
C SER A 80 0.62 4.75 -9.18
N ASP A 81 1.54 4.14 -8.43
CA ASP A 81 1.76 4.45 -7.02
C ASP A 81 2.33 5.86 -6.85
N HIS A 82 3.17 6.33 -7.77
CA HIS A 82 3.64 7.72 -7.78
C HIS A 82 2.48 8.71 -7.99
N LEU A 83 1.54 8.38 -8.88
CA LEU A 83 0.35 9.19 -9.09
C LEU A 83 -0.51 9.26 -7.83
N ASN A 84 -0.74 8.12 -7.18
CA ASN A 84 -1.56 8.05 -5.98
C ASN A 84 -0.87 8.71 -4.77
N TYR A 85 0.45 8.58 -4.66
CA TYR A 85 1.25 9.27 -3.66
C TYR A 85 1.17 10.79 -3.83
N ALA A 86 1.32 11.28 -5.07
CA ALA A 86 1.17 12.70 -5.38
C ALA A 86 -0.19 13.26 -4.96
N LYS A 87 -1.28 12.50 -5.20
CA LYS A 87 -2.64 12.87 -4.78
C LYS A 87 -2.76 12.91 -3.25
N ALA A 88 -2.19 11.94 -2.54
CA ALA A 88 -2.23 11.93 -1.07
C ALA A 88 -1.47 13.14 -0.48
N LEU A 89 -0.27 13.43 -1.01
CA LEU A 89 0.51 14.63 -0.66
C LEU A 89 -0.29 15.91 -0.92
N GLN A 90 -0.96 16.00 -2.07
CA GLN A 90 -1.78 17.15 -2.42
C GLN A 90 -2.96 17.36 -1.47
N ASN A 91 -3.64 16.29 -1.05
CA ASN A 91 -4.72 16.37 -0.06
C ASN A 91 -4.21 16.86 1.31
N ASN A 92 -2.96 16.56 1.65
CA ASN A 92 -2.27 17.09 2.83
C ASN A 92 -1.60 18.45 2.60
N ALA A 93 -1.92 19.15 1.51
CA ALA A 93 -1.36 20.45 1.13
C ALA A 93 0.17 20.49 0.92
N LYS A 94 0.81 19.33 0.71
CA LYS A 94 2.25 19.21 0.42
C LYS A 94 2.50 19.36 -1.08
N TYR A 95 2.19 20.54 -1.62
CA TYR A 95 2.14 20.76 -3.06
C TYR A 95 3.49 20.63 -3.77
N SER A 96 4.60 20.98 -3.10
CA SER A 96 5.95 20.89 -3.68
C SER A 96 6.35 19.43 -3.88
N GLU A 97 6.13 18.59 -2.87
CA GLU A 97 6.37 17.15 -2.91
C GLU A 97 5.40 16.46 -3.89
N ALA A 98 4.12 16.83 -3.87
CA ALA A 98 3.14 16.32 -4.81
C ALA A 98 3.56 16.57 -6.27
N LYS A 99 4.03 17.79 -6.57
CA LYS A 99 4.55 18.13 -7.91
C LYS A 99 5.71 17.23 -8.33
N ALA A 100 6.63 16.94 -7.43
CA ALA A 100 7.76 16.06 -7.73
C ALA A 100 7.30 14.65 -8.10
N GLU A 101 6.34 14.08 -7.37
CA GLU A 101 5.78 12.76 -7.64
C GLU A 101 4.93 12.73 -8.93
N TYR A 102 4.15 13.79 -9.21
CA TYR A 102 3.44 13.93 -10.49
C TYR A 102 4.40 13.95 -11.69
N LEU A 103 5.55 14.62 -11.57
CA LEU A 103 6.56 14.64 -12.64
C LEU A 103 7.17 13.26 -12.87
N LYS A 104 7.48 12.49 -11.81
CA LYS A 104 7.95 11.10 -11.95
C LYS A 104 6.93 10.25 -12.71
N TYR A 105 5.65 10.36 -12.34
CA TYR A 105 4.57 9.69 -13.04
C TYR A 105 4.52 10.09 -14.52
N ALA A 106 4.54 11.40 -14.83
CA ALA A 106 4.46 11.90 -16.20
C ALA A 106 5.63 11.41 -17.08
N TYR A 107 6.88 11.56 -16.63
CA TYR A 107 8.06 11.19 -17.41
C TYR A 107 8.18 9.68 -17.64
N SER A 108 7.64 8.87 -16.74
CA SER A 108 7.63 7.41 -16.91
C SER A 108 6.65 6.91 -17.99
N GLN A 109 5.73 7.74 -18.46
CA GLN A 109 4.79 7.41 -19.54
C GLN A 109 5.31 7.84 -20.93
N GLU A 110 6.43 8.57 -20.98
CA GLU A 110 7.04 9.06 -22.22
C GLU A 110 8.11 8.11 -22.80
N VAL A 111 8.31 6.94 -22.18
CA VAL A 111 9.30 5.92 -22.55
C VAL A 111 8.60 4.61 -22.91
#